data_AF-A0A7V5TN88-F1
#
_entry.id   AF-A0A7V5TN88-F1
#
_cell.length_a   1.000
_cell.length_b   1.000
_cell.length_c   1.000
_cell.angle_alpha   90.00
_cell.angle_beta   90.00
_cell.angle_gamma   90.00
#
_symmetry.space_group_name_H-M   'P 1'
#
loop_
_entity.id
_entity.type
_entity.pdbx_description
1 polymer ?
#
loop_
_entity_poly.entity_id
_entity_poly.type
_entity_poly.pdbx_seq_one_letter_code
_entity_poly.pdbx_strand_id
1 'polypeptide(L)'
;MNERLYFNGINGATGDYDLPPMSPEQLASVIEGESLDEGLLNELQRRREAHLRIMEGESPLDLAQAGWGVVFAAGDERVPAIKEALGELLSLRREQAGERYRELEYRPGESKNKFLVRYGAGPGAVDPSVVPYYLLIVGDPEAIPYRFQSQLDVQYAVGRIHFDTPEEYARYARSVVAAETGGLALRRRAVFFGVRTPGDQATLLSADHLVRPLAEWAAAERPDWEVQPVLADEATKARLGEVLGGAEPPALLFTAGHGMGFPNGDPRQLLHQGALLCQDWPGPGQHRGPIPEEFYFS
;
A
#
# COMPACT_ATOMS: atom_id res chain seq x y z
N MET A 1 -28.67 20.47 -5.47
CA MET A 1 -27.31 21.02 -5.25
C MET A 1 -26.37 20.10 -5.98
N ASN A 2 -25.57 20.60 -6.93
CA ASN A 2 -24.57 19.79 -7.62
C ASN A 2 -23.38 19.58 -6.69
N GLU A 3 -23.46 18.54 -5.87
CA GLU A 3 -22.33 18.10 -5.05
C GLU A 3 -21.15 17.78 -5.96
N ARG A 4 -20.00 18.39 -5.69
CA ARG A 4 -18.74 18.10 -6.39
C ARG A 4 -17.85 17.30 -5.46
N LEU A 5 -17.26 16.25 -6.00
CA LEU A 5 -16.21 15.46 -5.38
C LEU A 5 -14.87 16.15 -5.65
N TYR A 6 -14.04 16.23 -4.62
CA TYR A 6 -12.67 16.77 -4.68
C TYR A 6 -11.71 15.63 -4.35
N PHE A 7 -10.60 15.55 -5.09
CA PHE A 7 -9.66 14.45 -5.02
C PHE A 7 -8.31 14.92 -4.49
N ASN A 8 -7.60 14.00 -3.83
CA ASN A 8 -6.23 14.25 -3.40
C ASN A 8 -5.26 14.06 -4.58
N GLY A 9 -4.21 14.87 -4.60
CA GLY A 9 -3.10 14.72 -5.54
C GLY A 9 -2.77 16.06 -6.21
N ILE A 10 -1.48 16.32 -6.40
CA ILE A 10 -1.01 17.51 -7.13
C ILE A 10 -0.22 17.04 -8.36
N ASN A 11 -0.54 17.57 -9.52
CA ASN A 11 0.21 17.33 -10.73
C ASN A 11 1.51 18.14 -10.69
N GLY A 12 2.65 17.48 -10.50
CA GLY A 12 3.95 18.13 -10.35
C GLY A 12 4.44 18.85 -11.60
N ALA A 13 3.89 18.54 -12.78
CA ALA A 13 4.22 19.21 -14.02
C ALA A 13 3.48 20.54 -14.22
N THR A 14 2.32 20.72 -13.60
CA THR A 14 1.46 21.90 -13.81
C THR A 14 1.25 22.72 -12.55
N GLY A 15 1.35 22.10 -11.37
CA GLY A 15 1.00 22.68 -10.07
C GLY A 15 -0.50 22.69 -9.77
N ASP A 16 -1.32 22.15 -10.67
CA ASP A 16 -2.76 21.98 -10.47
C ASP A 16 -3.05 20.70 -9.68
N TYR A 17 -4.29 20.55 -9.21
CA TYR A 17 -4.76 19.28 -8.67
C TYR A 17 -4.73 18.18 -9.75
N ASP A 18 -4.35 16.97 -9.35
CA ASP A 18 -4.12 15.86 -10.30
C ASP A 18 -5.39 15.44 -11.04
N LEU A 19 -6.54 15.51 -10.35
CA LEU A 19 -7.86 15.35 -10.95
C LEU A 19 -8.72 16.60 -10.69
N PRO A 20 -9.45 17.10 -11.71
CA PRO A 20 -10.39 18.19 -11.50
C PRO A 20 -11.56 17.73 -10.64
N PRO A 21 -12.26 18.64 -9.93
CA PRO A 21 -13.49 18.30 -9.23
C PRO A 21 -14.57 17.81 -10.21
N MET A 22 -15.25 16.71 -9.86
CA MET A 22 -16.25 16.06 -10.72
C MET A 22 -17.56 15.81 -9.94
N SER A 23 -18.69 15.71 -10.64
CA SER A 23 -19.91 15.18 -10.04
C SER A 23 -19.83 13.65 -9.89
N PRO A 24 -20.64 13.04 -9.00
CA PRO A 24 -20.75 11.59 -8.92
C PRO A 24 -21.06 10.92 -10.26
N GLU A 25 -21.91 11.52 -11.10
CA GLU A 25 -22.27 11.00 -12.43
C GLU A 25 -21.10 11.07 -13.41
N GLN A 26 -20.32 12.15 -13.36
CA GLN A 26 -19.10 12.26 -14.17
C GLN A 26 -18.08 11.21 -13.75
N LEU A 27 -17.88 11.00 -12.45
CA LEU A 27 -17.03 9.94 -11.94
C LEU A 27 -17.54 8.55 -12.37
N ALA A 28 -18.84 8.29 -12.26
CA ALA A 28 -19.44 7.03 -12.70
C ALA A 28 -19.20 6.79 -14.20
N SER A 29 -19.37 7.80 -15.05
CA SER A 29 -19.14 7.68 -16.49
C SER A 29 -17.68 7.36 -16.85
N VAL A 30 -16.72 7.83 -16.06
CA VAL A 30 -15.30 7.50 -16.23
C VAL A 30 -15.03 6.04 -15.86
N ILE A 31 -15.72 5.53 -14.83
CA ILE A 31 -15.56 4.16 -14.34
C ILE A 31 -16.27 3.14 -15.25
N GLU A 32 -17.42 3.48 -15.82
CA GLU A 32 -18.27 2.60 -16.65
C GLU A 32 -17.64 2.18 -17.99
N GLY A 33 -16.47 2.70 -18.35
CA GLY A 33 -15.74 2.33 -19.57
C GLY A 33 -15.14 0.92 -19.57
N GLU A 34 -15.14 0.20 -18.44
CA GLU A 34 -14.60 -1.16 -18.34
C GLU A 34 -15.68 -2.22 -18.07
N SER A 35 -15.67 -3.31 -18.85
CA SER A 35 -16.51 -4.48 -18.58
C SER A 35 -16.07 -5.15 -17.27
N LEU A 36 -16.94 -5.14 -16.25
CA LEU A 36 -16.72 -5.85 -15.00
C LEU A 36 -17.07 -7.34 -15.19
N ASP A 37 -16.21 -8.23 -14.69
CA ASP A 37 -16.47 -9.67 -14.66
C ASP A 37 -17.71 -9.95 -13.78
N GLU A 38 -18.70 -10.69 -14.29
CA GLU A 38 -19.93 -11.02 -13.55
C GLU A 38 -19.63 -11.77 -12.24
N GLY A 39 -18.57 -12.58 -12.22
CA GLY A 39 -18.11 -13.26 -11.01
C GLY A 39 -17.65 -12.28 -9.93
N LEU A 40 -16.83 -11.30 -10.31
CA LEU A 40 -16.39 -10.21 -9.43
C LEU A 40 -17.57 -9.37 -8.92
N LEU A 41 -18.53 -9.02 -9.78
CA LEU A 41 -19.71 -8.24 -9.38
C LEU A 41 -20.53 -8.96 -8.30
N ASN A 42 -20.85 -10.23 -8.52
CA ASN A 42 -21.61 -11.05 -7.57
C ASN A 42 -20.87 -11.18 -6.22
N GLU A 43 -19.55 -11.26 -6.26
CA GLU A 43 -18.71 -11.31 -5.06
C GLU A 43 -18.71 -9.99 -4.28
N LEU A 44 -18.55 -8.86 -4.97
CA LEU A 44 -18.61 -7.53 -4.34
C LEU A 44 -19.98 -7.27 -3.71
N GLN A 45 -21.06 -7.69 -4.37
CA GLN A 45 -22.42 -7.63 -3.81
C GLN A 45 -22.55 -8.48 -2.55
N ARG A 46 -22.07 -9.74 -2.57
CA ARG A 46 -22.04 -10.59 -1.37
C ARG A 46 -21.20 -10.00 -0.23
N ARG A 47 -20.09 -9.34 -0.53
CA ARG A 47 -19.26 -8.67 0.49
C ARG A 47 -19.95 -7.47 1.14
N ARG A 48 -20.80 -6.77 0.38
CA ARG A 48 -21.62 -5.69 0.93
C ARG A 48 -22.63 -6.21 1.96
N GLU A 49 -23.09 -7.44 1.77
CA GLU A 49 -24.09 -8.09 2.62
C GLU A 49 -23.47 -8.91 3.77
N ALA A 50 -22.25 -9.42 3.59
CA ALA A 50 -21.50 -10.18 4.58
C ALA A 50 -20.03 -9.72 4.62
N HIS A 51 -19.50 -9.41 5.80
CA HIS A 51 -18.07 -9.20 5.99
C HIS A 51 -17.33 -10.51 5.66
N LEU A 52 -16.94 -10.72 4.40
CA LEU A 52 -16.11 -11.84 3.96
C LEU A 52 -14.75 -11.73 4.67
N ARG A 53 -14.69 -12.36 5.84
CA ARG A 53 -13.49 -12.57 6.65
C ARG A 53 -13.02 -14.00 6.39
N ILE A 54 -11.83 -14.32 6.90
CA ILE A 54 -11.37 -15.70 7.05
C ILE A 54 -12.49 -16.55 7.66
N MET A 55 -12.56 -17.84 7.29
CA MET A 55 -13.49 -18.81 7.88
C MET A 55 -13.65 -18.62 9.40
N GLU A 56 -14.90 -18.68 9.86
CA GLU A 56 -15.26 -18.41 11.26
C GLU A 56 -14.49 -19.32 12.23
N GLY A 57 -13.82 -18.71 13.22
CA GLY A 57 -13.00 -19.42 14.21
C GLY A 57 -11.49 -19.30 14.01
N GLU A 58 -11.02 -18.74 12.88
CA GLU A 58 -9.59 -18.55 12.63
C GLU A 58 -9.15 -17.09 12.81
N SER A 59 -7.99 -16.90 13.45
CA SER A 59 -7.41 -15.58 13.66
C SER A 59 -6.60 -15.11 12.45
N PRO A 60 -6.89 -13.94 11.85
CA PRO A 60 -6.05 -13.36 10.82
C PRO A 60 -4.66 -12.96 11.35
N LEU A 61 -4.48 -12.83 12.66
CA LEU A 61 -3.21 -12.37 13.25
C LEU A 61 -2.24 -13.51 13.57
N ASP A 62 -2.62 -14.76 13.32
CA ASP A 62 -1.80 -15.94 13.58
C ASP A 62 -1.57 -16.70 12.27
N LEU A 63 -0.33 -16.72 11.77
CA LEU A 63 0.00 -17.37 10.50
C LEU A 63 -0.21 -18.89 10.51
N ALA A 64 -0.17 -19.55 11.67
CA ALA A 64 -0.48 -20.97 11.77
C ALA A 64 -1.96 -21.26 11.46
N GLN A 65 -2.81 -20.24 11.60
CA GLN A 65 -4.23 -20.27 11.24
C GLN A 65 -4.43 -19.58 9.87
N ALA A 66 -4.11 -18.31 9.72
CA ALA A 66 -4.31 -17.58 8.47
C ALA A 66 -3.55 -18.16 7.26
N GLY A 67 -2.47 -18.90 7.48
CA GLY A 67 -1.59 -19.41 6.44
C GLY A 67 -0.78 -18.30 5.76
N TRP A 68 0.25 -18.71 5.01
CA TRP A 68 1.02 -17.79 4.20
C TRP A 68 1.43 -18.41 2.86
N GLY A 69 1.17 -17.69 1.77
CA GLY A 69 1.49 -18.13 0.42
C GLY A 69 2.36 -17.12 -0.32
N VAL A 70 3.23 -17.62 -1.19
CA VAL A 70 3.97 -16.80 -2.16
C VAL A 70 3.57 -17.18 -3.58
N VAL A 71 3.35 -16.19 -4.44
CA VAL A 71 2.91 -16.37 -5.84
C VAL A 71 4.02 -15.88 -6.77
N PHE A 72 4.60 -16.80 -7.55
CA PHE A 72 5.60 -16.50 -8.57
C PHE A 72 4.99 -16.54 -9.98
N ALA A 73 5.58 -15.82 -10.93
CA ALA A 73 5.15 -15.88 -12.33
C ALA A 73 5.60 -17.20 -12.99
N ALA A 74 4.68 -17.91 -13.66
CA ALA A 74 4.99 -19.12 -14.40
C ALA A 74 5.94 -18.82 -15.56
N GLY A 75 7.01 -19.60 -15.67
CA GLY A 75 7.96 -19.49 -16.79
C GLY A 75 8.93 -18.31 -16.71
N ASP A 76 8.95 -17.55 -15.62
CA ASP A 76 9.98 -16.54 -15.37
C ASP A 76 11.30 -17.23 -14.94
N GLU A 77 12.31 -17.12 -15.79
CA GLU A 77 13.64 -17.71 -15.59
C GLU A 77 14.39 -17.17 -14.36
N ARG A 78 13.98 -16.00 -13.83
CA ARG A 78 14.56 -15.40 -12.62
C ARG A 78 14.07 -16.08 -11.33
N VAL A 79 12.94 -16.80 -11.39
CA VAL A 79 12.28 -17.37 -10.20
C VAL A 79 13.20 -18.25 -9.35
N PRO A 80 14.04 -19.15 -9.90
CA PRO A 80 14.97 -19.93 -9.08
C PRO A 80 15.93 -19.06 -8.25
N ALA A 81 16.55 -18.04 -8.86
CA ALA A 81 17.46 -17.13 -8.18
C ALA A 81 16.73 -16.24 -7.16
N ILE A 82 15.50 -15.81 -7.47
CA ILE A 82 14.67 -15.03 -6.55
C ILE A 82 14.25 -15.90 -5.35
N LYS A 83 13.89 -17.17 -5.56
CA LYS A 83 13.55 -18.11 -4.49
C LYS A 83 14.74 -18.36 -3.56
N GLU A 84 15.93 -18.52 -4.12
CA GLU A 84 17.17 -18.64 -3.34
C GLU A 84 17.41 -17.37 -2.50
N ALA A 85 17.30 -16.19 -3.13
CA ALA A 85 17.44 -14.91 -2.45
C ALA A 85 16.41 -14.70 -1.33
N LEU A 86 15.16 -15.14 -1.52
CA LEU A 86 14.10 -15.07 -0.51
C LEU A 86 14.18 -16.20 0.54
N GLY A 87 15.15 -17.11 0.45
CA GLY A 87 15.19 -18.36 1.21
C GLY A 87 15.05 -18.18 2.73
N GLU A 88 15.65 -17.13 3.30
CA GLU A 88 15.53 -16.81 4.73
C GLU A 88 14.08 -16.52 5.12
N LEU A 89 13.40 -15.65 4.35
CA LEU A 89 11.99 -15.31 4.59
C LEU A 89 11.06 -16.50 4.36
N LEU A 90 11.27 -17.25 3.28
CA LEU A 90 10.45 -18.43 2.97
C LEU A 90 10.57 -19.51 4.06
N SER A 91 11.76 -19.67 4.63
CA SER A 91 11.99 -20.60 5.74
C SER A 91 11.25 -20.17 7.00
N LEU A 92 11.35 -18.88 7.38
CA LEU A 92 10.61 -18.33 8.52
C LEU A 92 9.10 -18.49 8.35
N ARG A 93 8.56 -18.16 7.17
CA ARG A 93 7.12 -18.30 6.89
C ARG A 93 6.66 -19.75 6.90
N ARG A 94 7.50 -20.68 6.45
CA ARG A 94 7.20 -22.11 6.53
C ARG A 94 7.12 -22.60 7.98
N GLU A 95 8.00 -22.10 8.85
CA GLU A 95 7.96 -22.41 10.29
C GLU A 95 6.69 -21.84 10.95
N GLN A 96 6.36 -20.58 10.67
CA GLN A 96 5.21 -19.89 11.27
C GLN A 96 3.85 -20.42 10.76
N ALA A 97 3.73 -20.69 9.47
CA ALA A 97 2.46 -21.13 8.86
C ALA A 97 2.27 -22.66 8.84
N GLY A 98 3.34 -23.43 9.07
CA GLY A 98 3.30 -24.89 9.10
C GLY A 98 2.67 -25.51 7.85
N GLU A 99 1.65 -26.35 8.06
CA GLU A 99 0.93 -27.04 6.98
C GLU A 99 0.15 -26.10 6.05
N ARG A 100 0.01 -24.81 6.42
CA ARG A 100 -0.68 -23.76 5.63
C ARG A 100 0.30 -22.85 4.88
N TYR A 101 1.56 -23.24 4.76
CA TYR A 101 2.52 -22.62 3.83
C TYR A 101 2.30 -23.13 2.40
N ARG A 102 2.25 -22.24 1.40
CA ARG A 102 2.14 -22.61 -0.01
C ARG A 102 3.07 -21.81 -0.92
N GLU A 103 3.67 -22.47 -1.89
CA GLU A 103 4.28 -21.83 -3.05
C GLU A 103 3.35 -22.03 -4.25
N LEU A 104 2.82 -20.92 -4.75
CA LEU A 104 1.86 -20.86 -5.83
C LEU A 104 2.52 -20.25 -7.06
N GLU A 105 1.93 -20.51 -8.21
CA GLU A 105 2.40 -20.07 -9.51
C GLU A 105 1.24 -19.39 -10.24
N TYR A 106 1.44 -18.17 -10.73
CA TYR A 106 0.49 -17.45 -11.58
C TYR A 106 0.78 -17.76 -13.05
N ARG A 107 -0.24 -18.16 -13.80
CA ARG A 107 -0.11 -18.38 -15.26
C ARG A 107 -0.52 -17.12 -16.03
N PRO A 108 0.27 -16.64 -17.01
CA PRO A 108 -0.07 -15.46 -17.78
C PRO A 108 -1.50 -15.50 -18.35
N GLY A 109 -2.26 -14.43 -18.12
CA GLY A 109 -3.66 -14.29 -18.57
C GLY A 109 -4.68 -15.09 -17.76
N GLU A 110 -4.27 -15.80 -16.71
CA GLU A 110 -5.19 -16.48 -15.80
C GLU A 110 -5.98 -15.44 -14.97
N SER A 111 -7.30 -15.63 -14.87
CA SER A 111 -8.14 -14.83 -13.98
C SER A 111 -8.04 -15.32 -12.54
N LYS A 112 -8.42 -14.49 -11.55
CA LYS A 112 -8.49 -14.91 -10.14
C LYS A 112 -9.25 -16.22 -9.97
N ASN A 113 -10.43 -16.35 -10.57
CA ASN A 113 -11.28 -17.52 -10.39
C ASN A 113 -10.62 -18.79 -10.94
N LYS A 114 -9.97 -18.71 -12.11
CA LYS A 114 -9.23 -19.85 -12.67
C LYS A 114 -8.04 -20.24 -11.80
N PHE A 115 -7.31 -19.25 -11.30
CA PHE A 115 -6.20 -19.44 -10.35
C PHE A 115 -6.66 -20.15 -9.08
N LEU A 116 -7.71 -19.66 -8.42
CA LEU A 116 -8.23 -20.24 -7.16
C LEU A 116 -8.74 -21.67 -7.38
N VAL A 117 -9.53 -21.90 -8.44
CA VAL A 117 -10.06 -23.25 -8.78
C VAL A 117 -8.93 -24.24 -9.02
N ARG A 118 -7.83 -23.83 -9.66
CA ARG A 118 -6.66 -24.69 -9.90
C ARG A 118 -5.99 -25.15 -8.60
N TYR A 119 -6.08 -24.35 -7.54
CA TYR A 119 -5.60 -24.71 -6.20
C TYR A 119 -6.69 -25.30 -5.29
N GLY A 120 -7.89 -25.56 -5.84
CA GLY A 120 -9.00 -26.18 -5.10
C GLY A 120 -9.86 -25.19 -4.31
N ALA A 121 -9.58 -23.88 -4.39
CA ALA A 121 -10.41 -22.86 -3.77
C ALA A 121 -11.63 -22.52 -4.65
N GLY A 122 -12.80 -22.46 -4.01
CA GLY A 122 -14.06 -22.07 -4.64
C GLY A 122 -14.52 -20.65 -4.27
N PRO A 123 -15.65 -20.19 -4.82
CA PRO A 123 -16.26 -18.94 -4.39
C PRO A 123 -16.76 -19.07 -2.94
N GLY A 124 -16.51 -18.06 -2.10
CA GLY A 124 -17.00 -18.04 -0.72
C GLY A 124 -16.00 -17.44 0.26
N ALA A 125 -16.12 -17.80 1.53
CA ALA A 125 -15.13 -17.46 2.54
C ALA A 125 -13.79 -18.14 2.25
N VAL A 126 -12.69 -17.50 2.63
CA VAL A 126 -11.34 -18.05 2.47
C VAL A 126 -11.17 -19.24 3.41
N ASP A 127 -10.69 -20.36 2.86
CA ASP A 127 -10.20 -21.54 3.59
C ASP A 127 -8.67 -21.58 3.52
N PRO A 128 -7.97 -21.13 4.59
CA PRO A 128 -6.51 -21.10 4.62
C PRO A 128 -5.81 -22.45 4.52
N SER A 129 -6.53 -23.57 4.72
CA SER A 129 -5.95 -24.91 4.51
C SER A 129 -5.75 -25.24 3.02
N VAL A 130 -6.56 -24.62 2.15
CA VAL A 130 -6.54 -24.79 0.70
C VAL A 130 -5.66 -23.72 0.05
N VAL A 131 -6.06 -22.44 0.16
CA VAL A 131 -5.29 -21.28 -0.27
C VAL A 131 -5.09 -20.35 0.93
N PRO A 132 -3.84 -20.04 1.31
CA PRO A 132 -3.57 -19.20 2.47
C PRO A 132 -4.16 -17.81 2.36
N TYR A 133 -4.55 -17.21 3.48
CA TYR A 133 -5.12 -15.87 3.51
C TYR A 133 -4.12 -14.77 3.13
N TYR A 134 -2.88 -14.86 3.61
CA TYR A 134 -1.82 -13.94 3.22
C TYR A 134 -1.13 -14.43 1.95
N LEU A 135 -1.13 -13.61 0.90
CA LEU A 135 -0.50 -13.92 -0.38
C LEU A 135 0.50 -12.83 -0.76
N LEU A 136 1.77 -13.20 -0.88
CA LEU A 136 2.82 -12.33 -1.41
C LEU A 136 3.04 -12.61 -2.90
N ILE A 137 2.71 -11.64 -3.75
CA ILE A 137 3.06 -11.67 -5.17
C ILE A 137 4.53 -11.27 -5.33
N VAL A 138 5.29 -12.08 -6.06
CA VAL A 138 6.69 -11.81 -6.40
C VAL A 138 6.79 -11.71 -7.92
N GLY A 139 6.83 -10.47 -8.42
CA GLY A 139 6.86 -10.19 -9.86
C GLY A 139 6.34 -8.80 -10.22
N ASP A 140 6.78 -8.29 -11.36
CA ASP A 140 6.31 -7.03 -11.92
C ASP A 140 4.84 -7.11 -12.37
N PRO A 141 4.16 -5.96 -12.56
CA PRO A 141 2.78 -5.92 -13.01
C PRO A 141 2.54 -6.36 -14.46
N GLU A 142 3.58 -6.53 -15.30
CA GLU A 142 3.41 -7.06 -16.66
C GLU A 142 3.29 -8.59 -16.61
N ALA A 143 4.11 -9.27 -15.80
CA ALA A 143 4.08 -10.70 -15.59
C ALA A 143 2.89 -11.15 -14.73
N ILE A 144 2.57 -10.39 -13.67
CA ILE A 144 1.41 -10.65 -12.79
C ILE A 144 0.57 -9.36 -12.72
N PRO A 145 -0.53 -9.23 -13.48
CA PRO A 145 -1.28 -7.98 -13.60
C PRO A 145 -1.84 -7.40 -12.29
N TYR A 146 -1.88 -6.07 -12.17
CA TYR A 146 -2.59 -5.41 -11.06
C TYR A 146 -4.06 -5.84 -10.97
N ARG A 147 -4.72 -6.06 -12.11
CA ARG A 147 -6.10 -6.56 -12.13
C ARG A 147 -6.25 -7.89 -11.38
N PHE A 148 -5.29 -8.81 -11.53
CA PHE A 148 -5.29 -10.07 -10.78
C PHE A 148 -5.13 -9.80 -9.27
N GLN A 149 -4.15 -8.97 -8.89
CA GLN A 149 -3.93 -8.59 -7.50
C GLN A 149 -5.17 -7.93 -6.87
N SER A 150 -5.73 -6.90 -7.51
CA SER A 150 -6.89 -6.15 -6.99
C SER A 150 -8.12 -7.04 -6.82
N GLN A 151 -8.33 -8.01 -7.73
CA GLN A 151 -9.41 -8.97 -7.59
C GLN A 151 -9.18 -9.94 -6.43
N LEU A 152 -7.93 -10.37 -6.23
CA LEU A 152 -7.55 -11.29 -5.15
C LEU A 152 -7.67 -10.63 -3.78
N ASP A 153 -7.30 -9.35 -3.68
CA ASP A 153 -7.37 -8.52 -2.46
C ASP A 153 -8.82 -8.20 -2.01
N VAL A 154 -9.82 -8.61 -2.78
CA VAL A 154 -11.22 -8.60 -2.33
C VAL A 154 -11.45 -9.59 -1.18
N GLN A 155 -10.73 -10.72 -1.17
CA GLN A 155 -10.90 -11.81 -0.21
C GLN A 155 -9.64 -12.13 0.60
N TYR A 156 -8.46 -11.93 0.03
CA TYR A 156 -7.17 -12.27 0.61
C TYR A 156 -6.43 -11.01 1.09
N ALA A 157 -5.41 -11.16 1.93
CA ALA A 157 -4.48 -10.08 2.25
C ALA A 157 -3.29 -10.15 1.28
N VAL A 158 -3.29 -9.29 0.25
CA VAL A 158 -2.33 -9.42 -0.86
C VAL A 158 -1.23 -8.35 -0.80
N GLY A 159 0.01 -8.79 -0.65
CA GLY A 159 1.20 -7.96 -0.81
C GLY A 159 1.88 -8.19 -2.17
N ARG A 160 2.71 -7.25 -2.62
CA ARG A 160 3.59 -7.44 -3.79
C ARG A 160 4.99 -6.92 -3.49
N ILE A 161 5.99 -7.65 -3.98
CA ILE A 161 7.36 -7.16 -4.13
C ILE A 161 7.87 -7.38 -5.56
N HIS A 162 8.63 -6.43 -6.05
CA HIS A 162 9.40 -6.54 -7.30
C HIS A 162 10.68 -5.72 -7.16
N PHE A 163 11.82 -6.35 -7.44
CA PHE A 163 13.14 -5.71 -7.41
C PHE A 163 13.93 -6.09 -8.66
N ASP A 164 14.93 -5.27 -9.00
CA ASP A 164 15.71 -5.44 -10.22
C ASP A 164 16.69 -6.61 -10.09
N THR A 165 17.19 -6.86 -8.88
CA THR A 165 18.26 -7.84 -8.64
C THR A 165 17.92 -8.87 -7.55
N PRO A 166 18.39 -10.13 -7.65
CA PRO A 166 18.26 -11.11 -6.57
C PRO A 166 18.81 -10.61 -5.23
N GLU A 167 19.88 -9.81 -5.24
CA GLU A 167 20.50 -9.25 -4.04
C GLU A 167 19.54 -8.33 -3.26
N GLU A 168 18.68 -7.60 -3.95
CA GLU A 168 17.65 -6.75 -3.34
C GLU A 168 16.54 -7.59 -2.69
N TYR A 169 16.11 -8.69 -3.33
CA TYR A 169 15.21 -9.67 -2.70
C TYR A 169 15.83 -10.24 -1.43
N ALA A 170 17.12 -10.59 -1.45
CA ALA A 170 17.81 -11.12 -0.29
C ALA A 170 17.94 -10.08 0.83
N ARG A 171 18.15 -8.80 0.48
CA ARG A 171 18.16 -7.69 1.45
C ARG A 171 16.79 -7.51 2.09
N TYR A 172 15.72 -7.51 1.29
CA TYR A 172 14.36 -7.44 1.79
C TYR A 172 14.05 -8.59 2.74
N ALA A 173 14.36 -9.84 2.34
CA ALA A 173 14.14 -11.02 3.17
C ALA A 173 14.86 -10.94 4.51
N ARG A 174 16.16 -10.59 4.51
CA ARG A 174 16.94 -10.40 5.74
C ARG A 174 16.37 -9.31 6.64
N SER A 175 15.96 -8.18 6.08
CA SER A 175 15.37 -7.08 6.85
C SER A 175 14.08 -7.48 7.54
N VAL A 176 13.19 -8.20 6.84
CA VAL A 176 11.94 -8.71 7.42
C VAL A 176 12.22 -9.72 8.53
N VAL A 177 13.09 -10.70 8.27
CA VAL A 177 13.46 -11.73 9.26
C VAL A 177 14.08 -11.08 10.50
N ALA A 178 15.01 -10.14 10.32
CA ALA A 178 15.61 -9.42 11.43
C ALA A 178 14.59 -8.60 12.24
N ALA A 179 13.62 -7.95 11.56
CA ALA A 179 12.58 -7.20 12.25
C ALA A 179 11.65 -8.09 13.09
N GLU A 180 11.30 -9.28 12.58
CA GLU A 180 10.35 -10.16 13.26
C GLU A 180 10.99 -11.07 14.32
N THR A 181 12.26 -11.43 14.16
CA THR A 181 12.99 -12.29 15.10
C THR A 181 13.75 -11.53 16.18
N GLY A 182 13.59 -10.20 16.23
CA GLY A 182 14.17 -9.33 17.27
C GLY A 182 15.60 -8.85 16.98
N GLY A 183 16.12 -9.07 15.77
CA GLY A 183 17.39 -8.50 15.31
C GLY A 183 17.37 -6.99 15.07
N LEU A 184 16.18 -6.39 14.96
CA LEU A 184 15.98 -4.95 14.82
C LEU A 184 14.99 -4.44 15.89
N ALA A 185 15.50 -3.75 16.92
CA ALA A 185 14.67 -3.14 17.95
C ALA A 185 14.72 -1.61 17.82
N LEU A 186 13.73 -1.05 17.13
CA LEU A 186 13.55 0.40 17.10
C LEU A 186 12.95 0.90 18.42
N ARG A 187 13.30 2.13 18.79
CA ARG A 187 12.68 2.81 19.93
C ARG A 187 11.17 2.93 19.66
N ARG A 188 10.34 2.74 20.70
CA ARG A 188 8.88 2.95 20.67
C ARG A 188 8.55 4.44 20.47
N ARG A 189 8.83 4.93 19.27
CA ARG A 189 8.64 6.30 18.83
C ARG A 189 7.75 6.28 17.61
N ALA A 190 6.68 7.05 17.65
CA ALA A 190 5.75 7.23 16.53
C ALA A 190 5.73 8.69 16.12
N VAL A 191 5.84 8.97 14.83
CA VAL A 191 5.74 10.32 14.27
C VAL A 191 4.49 10.42 13.42
N PHE A 192 3.68 11.44 13.66
CA PHE A 192 2.48 11.76 12.89
C PHE A 192 2.70 13.05 12.13
N PHE A 193 3.01 12.94 10.84
CA PHE A 193 3.39 14.02 9.95
C PHE A 193 2.18 14.47 9.10
N GLY A 194 1.72 15.71 9.30
CA GLY A 194 0.53 16.24 8.64
C GLY A 194 0.76 17.61 8.02
N VAL A 195 0.74 17.65 6.69
CA VAL A 195 0.79 18.92 5.94
C VAL A 195 -0.55 19.64 6.09
N ARG A 196 -0.51 20.96 6.24
CA ARG A 196 -1.70 21.81 6.44
C ARG A 196 -1.56 23.11 5.65
N THR A 197 -1.82 23.05 4.35
CA THR A 197 -1.49 24.15 3.44
C THR A 197 -2.61 25.19 3.34
N PRO A 198 -2.31 26.50 3.48
CA PRO A 198 -3.30 27.56 3.30
C PRO A 198 -3.98 27.51 1.93
N GLY A 199 -5.31 27.58 1.93
CA GLY A 199 -6.12 27.55 0.71
C GLY A 199 -6.30 26.16 0.10
N ASP A 200 -5.82 25.10 0.75
CA ASP A 200 -6.01 23.73 0.34
C ASP A 200 -6.87 22.95 1.36
N GLN A 201 -8.13 22.65 0.98
CA GLN A 201 -9.08 22.04 1.92
C GLN A 201 -8.71 20.60 2.32
N ALA A 202 -8.08 19.84 1.42
CA ALA A 202 -7.72 18.46 1.66
C ALA A 202 -6.69 18.32 2.79
N THR A 203 -5.59 19.08 2.73
CA THR A 203 -4.57 19.10 3.77
C THR A 203 -5.08 19.71 5.07
N LEU A 204 -5.95 20.74 5.01
CA LEU A 204 -6.63 21.27 6.20
C LEU A 204 -7.44 20.20 6.94
N LEU A 205 -8.34 19.50 6.22
CA LEU A 205 -9.17 18.45 6.81
C LEU A 205 -8.33 17.27 7.30
N SER A 206 -7.30 16.87 6.54
CA SER A 206 -6.41 15.77 6.93
C SER A 206 -5.64 16.10 8.21
N ALA A 207 -5.03 17.28 8.31
CA ALA A 207 -4.30 17.67 9.51
C ALA A 207 -5.20 17.79 10.74
N ASP A 208 -6.36 18.43 10.59
CA ASP A 208 -7.23 18.80 11.72
C ASP A 208 -8.17 17.66 12.15
N HIS A 209 -8.56 16.75 11.24
CA HIS A 209 -9.53 15.68 11.52
C HIS A 209 -8.98 14.26 11.39
N LEU A 210 -7.76 14.07 10.91
CA LEU A 210 -7.10 12.76 10.85
C LEU A 210 -5.80 12.73 11.65
N VAL A 211 -4.79 13.53 11.26
CA VAL A 211 -3.44 13.41 11.84
C VAL A 211 -3.42 13.82 13.32
N ARG A 212 -3.93 15.01 13.65
CA ARG A 212 -3.92 15.51 15.04
C ARG A 212 -4.74 14.61 15.98
N PRO A 213 -6.02 14.27 15.69
CA PRO A 213 -6.78 13.39 16.57
C PRO A 213 -6.16 12.01 16.73
N LEU A 214 -5.56 11.46 15.66
CA LEU A 214 -4.92 10.15 15.71
C LEU A 214 -3.65 10.17 16.58
N ALA A 215 -2.84 11.22 16.50
CA ALA A 215 -1.67 11.39 17.34
C ALA A 215 -2.06 11.54 18.83
N GLU A 216 -3.08 12.35 19.13
CA GLU A 216 -3.60 12.53 20.49
C GLU A 216 -4.14 11.22 21.07
N TRP A 217 -4.93 10.49 20.28
CA TRP A 217 -5.43 9.16 20.65
C TRP A 217 -4.29 8.17 20.89
N ALA A 218 -3.30 8.11 19.99
CA ALA A 218 -2.17 7.21 20.13
C ALA A 218 -1.34 7.51 21.39
N ALA A 219 -1.12 8.80 21.70
CA ALA A 219 -0.41 9.21 22.91
C ALA A 219 -1.17 8.82 24.19
N ALA A 220 -2.50 8.91 24.18
CA ALA A 220 -3.35 8.54 25.31
C ALA A 220 -3.40 7.02 25.52
N GLU A 221 -3.57 6.24 24.45
CA GLU A 221 -3.70 4.78 24.52
C GLU A 221 -2.36 4.07 24.71
N ARG A 222 -1.25 4.67 24.24
CA ARG A 222 0.10 4.10 24.28
C ARG A 222 1.06 4.99 25.07
N PRO A 223 0.90 5.14 26.39
CA PRO A 223 1.79 5.95 27.22
C PRO A 223 3.23 5.39 27.28
N ASP A 224 3.43 4.15 26.83
CA ASP A 224 4.74 3.51 26.66
C ASP A 224 5.48 3.93 25.37
N TRP A 225 4.84 4.74 24.51
CA TRP A 225 5.41 5.27 23.28
C TRP A 225 5.66 6.77 23.37
N GLU A 226 6.78 7.21 22.79
CA GLU A 226 6.97 8.62 22.44
C GLU A 226 6.17 8.93 21.18
N VAL A 227 5.08 9.68 21.30
CA VAL A 227 4.26 10.11 20.17
C VAL A 227 4.56 11.57 19.85
N GLN A 228 5.05 11.82 18.63
CA GLN A 228 5.40 13.15 18.15
C GLN A 228 4.52 13.56 16.96
N PRO A 229 3.61 14.53 17.12
CA PRO A 229 2.98 15.20 15.99
C PRO A 229 3.98 16.18 15.33
N VAL A 230 4.03 16.18 14.01
CA VAL A 230 4.76 17.16 13.17
C VAL A 230 3.72 17.72 12.20
N LEU A 231 3.21 18.92 12.48
CA LEU A 231 2.03 19.47 11.80
C LEU A 231 2.31 20.85 11.19
N ALA A 232 1.60 21.15 10.10
CA ALA A 232 1.64 22.46 9.46
C ALA A 232 3.08 22.92 9.19
N ASP A 233 3.49 24.09 9.67
CA ASP A 233 4.81 24.71 9.42
C ASP A 233 6.01 23.82 9.78
N GLU A 234 5.84 22.81 10.64
CA GLU A 234 6.90 21.85 10.98
C GLU A 234 7.02 20.70 9.96
N ALA A 235 5.97 20.44 9.17
CA ALA A 235 5.87 19.32 8.23
C ALA A 235 6.59 19.60 6.91
N THR A 236 7.86 19.98 6.99
CA THR A 236 8.71 20.33 5.84
C THR A 236 9.41 19.10 5.24
N LYS A 237 9.87 19.22 3.99
CA LYS A 237 10.68 18.22 3.28
C LYS A 237 11.94 17.87 4.08
N ALA A 238 12.61 18.90 4.60
CA ALA A 238 13.81 18.73 5.43
C ALA A 238 13.49 17.90 6.68
N ARG A 239 12.39 18.21 7.37
CA ARG A 239 11.97 17.48 8.56
C ARG A 239 11.61 16.03 8.25
N LEU A 240 10.92 15.78 7.14
CA LEU A 240 10.59 14.42 6.71
C LEU A 240 11.85 13.60 6.41
N GLY A 241 12.85 14.21 5.77
CA GLY A 241 14.15 13.58 5.54
C GLY A 241 14.88 13.19 6.82
N GLU A 242 14.87 14.05 7.85
CA GLU A 242 15.41 13.71 9.17
C GLU A 242 14.66 12.56 9.84
N VAL A 243 13.34 12.51 9.69
CA VAL A 243 12.52 11.44 10.30
C VAL A 243 12.79 10.09 9.63
N LEU A 244 12.96 10.05 8.31
CA LEU A 244 13.19 8.81 7.56
C LEU A 244 14.64 8.33 7.59
N GLY A 245 15.61 9.25 7.57
CA GLY A 245 17.03 8.94 7.39
C GLY A 245 17.96 9.43 8.51
N GLY A 246 17.42 10.06 9.55
CA GLY A 246 18.21 10.59 10.67
C GLY A 246 18.71 9.53 11.64
N ALA A 247 19.37 9.98 12.71
CA ALA A 247 19.98 9.10 13.72
C ALA A 247 18.97 8.31 14.57
N GLU A 248 17.73 8.80 14.69
CA GLU A 248 16.67 8.19 15.49
C GLU A 248 15.38 8.01 14.67
N PRO A 249 15.36 7.12 13.66
CA PRO A 249 14.15 6.86 12.89
C PRO A 249 13.05 6.30 13.80
N PRO A 250 11.77 6.72 13.62
CA PRO A 250 10.68 6.21 14.43
C PRO A 250 10.38 4.75 14.06
N ALA A 251 9.83 3.99 15.01
CA ALA A 251 9.28 2.67 14.72
C ALA A 251 8.00 2.74 13.87
N LEU A 252 7.31 3.89 13.91
CA LEU A 252 6.14 4.16 13.09
C LEU A 252 6.14 5.60 12.59
N LEU A 253 5.99 5.78 11.28
CA LEU A 253 5.73 7.06 10.66
C LEU A 253 4.37 7.00 9.97
N PHE A 254 3.46 7.88 10.37
CA PHE A 254 2.21 8.13 9.67
C PHE A 254 2.33 9.47 8.95
N THR A 255 2.20 9.48 7.62
CA THR A 255 2.20 10.71 6.82
C THR A 255 0.82 10.95 6.23
N ALA A 256 0.40 12.21 6.17
CA ALA A 256 -0.78 12.61 5.41
C ALA A 256 -0.57 13.97 4.73
N GLY A 257 -0.88 13.97 3.43
CA GLY A 257 -0.70 15.09 2.51
C GLY A 257 -1.09 14.66 1.11
N HIS A 258 -0.80 15.49 0.12
CA HIS A 258 -0.96 15.09 -1.29
C HIS A 258 0.21 14.23 -1.76
N GLY A 259 -0.11 13.27 -2.63
CA GLY A 259 0.88 12.63 -3.50
C GLY A 259 1.10 13.46 -4.77
N MET A 260 2.31 13.36 -5.33
CA MET A 260 2.66 13.99 -6.59
C MET A 260 2.34 13.08 -7.78
N GLY A 261 1.57 13.61 -8.73
CA GLY A 261 1.30 12.98 -10.04
C GLY A 261 2.14 13.59 -11.15
N PHE A 262 2.67 12.77 -12.05
CA PHE A 262 3.37 13.23 -13.25
C PHE A 262 2.77 12.58 -14.49
N PRO A 263 2.49 13.35 -15.56
CA PRO A 263 1.94 12.80 -16.80
C PRO A 263 2.82 11.71 -17.41
N ASN A 264 2.19 10.78 -18.13
CA ASN A 264 2.93 9.78 -18.92
C ASN A 264 3.87 10.48 -19.90
N GLY A 265 5.16 10.09 -19.85
CA GLY A 265 6.21 10.68 -20.66
C GLY A 265 6.92 11.89 -20.02
N ASP A 266 6.49 12.36 -18.84
CA ASP A 266 7.28 13.34 -18.08
C ASP A 266 8.58 12.66 -17.59
N PRO A 267 9.76 13.28 -17.79
CA PRO A 267 11.04 12.69 -17.39
C PRO A 267 11.16 12.44 -15.88
N ARG A 268 10.34 13.12 -15.05
CA ARG A 268 10.31 12.93 -13.59
C ARG A 268 9.38 11.80 -13.16
N GLN A 269 8.55 11.26 -14.06
CA GLN A 269 7.52 10.30 -13.68
C GLN A 269 8.11 9.08 -12.96
N LEU A 270 9.15 8.44 -13.52
CA LEU A 270 9.73 7.24 -12.90
C LEU A 270 10.31 7.49 -11.51
N LEU A 271 10.96 8.64 -11.32
CA LEU A 271 11.67 8.94 -10.07
C LEU A 271 10.76 9.56 -9.00
N HIS A 272 9.73 10.31 -9.40
CA HIS A 272 8.99 11.18 -8.48
C HIS A 272 7.48 10.86 -8.41
N GLN A 273 6.95 9.90 -9.18
CA GLN A 273 5.53 9.52 -9.10
C GLN A 273 5.20 8.99 -7.70
N GLY A 274 4.20 9.60 -7.06
CA GLY A 274 3.81 9.26 -5.69
C GLY A 274 4.65 9.94 -4.60
N ALA A 275 5.56 10.86 -4.97
CA ALA A 275 6.30 11.65 -3.99
C ALA A 275 5.35 12.39 -3.02
N LEU A 276 5.81 12.64 -1.80
CA LEU A 276 5.01 13.20 -0.72
C LEU A 276 5.17 14.73 -0.69
N LEU A 277 4.10 15.45 -1.01
CA LEU A 277 4.07 16.90 -0.88
C LEU A 277 4.28 17.30 0.58
N CYS A 278 5.12 18.30 0.82
CA CYS A 278 5.47 18.83 2.14
C CYS A 278 4.99 20.27 2.30
N GLN A 279 5.06 20.81 3.53
CA GLN A 279 4.57 22.15 3.85
C GLN A 279 5.31 23.29 3.13
N ASP A 280 6.51 23.03 2.61
CA ASP A 280 7.30 23.97 1.82
C ASP A 280 6.50 24.51 0.61
N TRP A 281 5.49 23.77 0.12
CA TRP A 281 4.52 24.31 -0.84
C TRP A 281 3.59 25.35 -0.18
N PRO A 282 3.61 26.63 -0.62
CA PRO A 282 2.84 27.71 0.02
C PRO A 282 1.35 27.70 -0.36
N GLY A 283 0.93 26.69 -1.12
CA GLY A 283 -0.45 26.46 -1.49
C GLY A 283 -0.88 27.08 -2.81
N PRO A 284 -2.11 26.73 -3.23
CA PRO A 284 -2.66 27.11 -4.52
C PRO A 284 -3.10 28.58 -4.53
N GLY A 285 -2.83 29.39 -3.51
CA GLY A 285 -3.00 30.85 -3.58
C GLY A 285 -1.71 31.58 -3.98
N GLN A 286 -0.57 30.96 -3.72
CA GLN A 286 0.74 31.62 -3.73
C GLN A 286 1.71 31.01 -4.76
N HIS A 287 1.55 29.73 -5.09
CA HIS A 287 2.35 29.06 -6.14
C HIS A 287 1.50 28.71 -7.35
N ARG A 288 2.07 28.92 -8.54
CA ARG A 288 1.46 28.60 -9.84
C ARG A 288 2.52 27.97 -10.75
N GLY A 289 2.10 27.01 -11.57
CA GLY A 289 3.01 26.29 -12.46
C GLY A 289 3.68 25.10 -11.79
N PRO A 290 4.64 24.45 -12.47
CA PRO A 290 5.28 23.21 -12.02
C PRO A 290 5.71 23.26 -10.55
N ILE A 291 5.54 22.16 -9.82
CA ILE A 291 5.96 22.07 -8.42
C ILE A 291 7.47 21.79 -8.37
N PRO A 292 8.27 22.69 -7.76
CA PRO A 292 9.69 22.47 -7.56
C PRO A 292 9.97 21.30 -6.60
N GLU A 293 11.12 20.65 -6.78
CA GLU A 293 11.48 19.47 -5.96
C GLU A 293 11.69 19.82 -4.50
N GLU A 294 12.06 21.06 -4.17
CA GLU A 294 12.14 21.53 -2.78
C GLU A 294 10.80 21.39 -2.01
N PHE A 295 9.67 21.25 -2.71
CA PHE A 295 8.36 21.17 -2.08
C PHE A 295 7.87 19.76 -1.75
N TYR A 296 8.55 18.72 -2.23
CA TYR A 296 8.13 17.34 -2.00
C TYR A 296 9.30 16.38 -1.73
N PHE A 297 9.00 15.28 -1.05
CA PHE A 297 9.95 14.21 -0.75
C PHE A 297 9.71 13.04 -1.71
N SER A 298 10.70 12.71 -2.54
CA SER A 298 10.68 11.62 -3.53
C SER A 298 11.75 10.58 -3.23
#